data_AF-A0A962T8K0-F1
#
_entry.id   AF-A0A962T8K0-F1
#
_cell.length_a   1.000
_cell.length_b   1.000
_cell.length_c   1.000
_cell.angle_alpha   90.00
_cell.angle_beta   90.00
_cell.angle_gamma   90.00
#
_symmetry.space_group_name_H-M   'P 1'
#
loop_
_entity.id
_entity.type
_entity.pdbx_description
1 polymer ?
#
loop_
_entity_poly.entity_id
_entity_poly.type
_entity_poly.pdbx_seq_one_letter_code
_entity_poly.pdbx_strand_id
1 'polypeptide(L)'
;MLFNSYEFILAFLPISFLGYFWLARYGVEVAIAWLVAASLFFYGWWNPAYLVLIVASMVINFYVGRLLGRRGGAGRSGQRLVLAGGVALNLMVLAYFKYAGFFVDNLNLAAGTSLDLGDIVLPLAISFFTFQQIAYLVDAYQGITREYRFSHYALFVTFFPQLIAGPIVHHSEMLPQFMRAENLRPRARNLAIGSSIFAIGLFKKAVLADGIAVYATPVFDAAAAGDTLTFFEAWGGALAYTLQLYFDFSGYSDMAIG
;
A
#
# COMPACT_ATOMS: atom_id res chain seq x y z
N MET A 1 -4.01 5.93 8.72
CA MET A 1 -3.29 6.74 9.73
C MET A 1 -1.92 7.10 9.19
N LEU A 2 -1.36 8.28 9.52
CA LEU A 2 -0.03 8.70 9.02
C LEU A 2 1.09 8.26 9.97
N PHE A 3 2.25 7.89 9.46
CA PHE A 3 3.36 7.40 10.31
C PHE A 3 3.97 8.48 11.19
N ASN A 4 3.93 9.73 10.76
CA ASN A 4 4.39 10.88 11.55
C ASN A 4 3.36 11.40 12.57
N SER A 5 2.20 10.74 12.70
CA SER A 5 1.15 11.15 13.65
C SER A 5 1.39 10.63 15.07
N TYR A 6 0.91 11.35 16.08
CA TYR A 6 1.02 10.93 17.47
C TYR A 6 0.26 9.62 17.74
N GLU A 7 -0.90 9.45 17.12
CA GLU A 7 -1.73 8.26 17.20
C GLU A 7 -0.97 7.04 16.69
N PHE A 8 -0.18 7.20 15.61
CA PHE A 8 0.67 6.13 15.11
C PHE A 8 1.81 5.82 16.07
N ILE A 9 2.60 6.83 16.41
CA ILE A 9 3.88 6.66 17.12
C ILE A 9 3.66 6.22 18.57
N LEU A 10 2.69 6.81 19.27
CA LEU A 10 2.50 6.62 20.71
C LEU A 10 1.49 5.54 21.07
N ALA A 11 0.55 5.23 20.17
CA ALA A 11 -0.48 4.22 20.44
C ALA A 11 -0.36 3.01 19.51
N PHE A 12 -0.60 3.19 18.21
CA PHE A 12 -0.70 2.05 17.29
C PHE A 12 0.59 1.25 17.15
N LEU A 13 1.75 1.90 17.02
CA LEU A 13 3.04 1.22 16.84
C LEU A 13 3.41 0.42 18.09
N PRO A 14 3.38 0.97 19.33
CA PRO A 14 3.62 0.18 20.54
C PRO A 14 2.62 -0.97 20.71
N ILE A 15 1.32 -0.74 20.46
CA ILE A 15 0.29 -1.77 20.59
C ILE A 15 0.53 -2.91 19.59
N SER A 16 0.75 -2.58 18.32
CA SER A 16 1.00 -3.58 17.27
C SER A 16 2.29 -4.36 17.52
N PHE A 17 3.37 -3.67 17.92
CA PHE A 17 4.66 -4.27 18.26
C PHE A 17 4.58 -5.20 19.47
N LEU A 18 4.05 -4.72 20.60
CA LEU A 18 3.94 -5.50 21.82
C LEU A 18 2.97 -6.67 21.65
N GLY A 19 1.85 -6.45 20.97
CA GLY A 19 0.88 -7.49 20.64
C GLY A 19 1.48 -8.61 19.79
N TYR A 20 2.29 -8.27 18.79
CA TYR A 20 2.99 -9.25 17.96
C TYR A 20 3.92 -10.15 18.78
N PHE A 21 4.82 -9.56 19.59
CA PHE A 21 5.76 -10.34 20.39
C PHE A 21 5.10 -11.09 21.55
N TRP A 22 3.99 -10.59 22.09
CA TRP A 22 3.21 -11.30 23.09
C TRP A 22 2.52 -12.52 22.48
N LEU A 23 1.85 -12.36 21.34
CA LEU A 23 1.14 -13.44 20.65
C LEU A 23 2.07 -14.46 20.00
N ALA A 24 3.27 -14.05 19.59
CA ALA A 24 4.31 -14.95 19.08
C ALA A 24 4.72 -16.03 20.09
N ARG A 25 4.48 -15.82 21.40
CA ARG A 25 4.70 -16.84 22.44
C ARG A 25 3.71 -18.01 22.36
N TYR A 26 2.54 -17.78 21.78
CA TYR A 26 1.48 -18.77 21.63
C TYR A 26 1.48 -19.43 20.24
N GLY A 27 2.19 -18.86 19.27
CA GLY A 27 2.41 -19.44 17.95
C GLY A 27 2.53 -18.40 16.85
N VAL A 28 3.26 -18.75 15.79
CA VAL A 28 3.51 -17.87 14.62
C VAL A 28 2.20 -17.43 13.95
N GLU A 29 1.25 -18.36 13.79
CA GLU A 29 -0.03 -18.08 13.14
C GLU A 29 -0.86 -17.05 13.89
N VAL A 30 -0.82 -17.08 15.23
CA VAL A 30 -1.57 -16.12 16.06
C VAL A 30 -0.93 -14.73 15.95
N ALA A 31 0.40 -14.66 15.90
CA ALA A 31 1.14 -13.42 15.68
C ALA A 31 0.87 -12.82 14.29
N ILE A 32 0.78 -13.67 13.25
CA ILE A 32 0.39 -13.22 11.89
C ILE A 32 -1.04 -12.71 11.89
N ALA A 33 -1.98 -13.44 12.49
CA ALA A 33 -3.38 -13.01 12.56
C ALA A 33 -3.51 -11.64 13.24
N TRP A 34 -2.70 -11.39 14.28
CA TRP A 34 -2.61 -10.08 14.91
C TRP A 34 -2.08 -9.00 13.97
N LEU A 35 -0.99 -9.26 13.23
CA LEU A 35 -0.48 -8.29 12.26
C LEU A 35 -1.48 -8.00 11.16
N VAL A 36 -2.23 -8.99 10.68
CA VAL A 36 -3.33 -8.80 9.72
C VAL A 36 -4.42 -7.91 10.33
N ALA A 37 -4.84 -8.19 11.56
CA ALA A 37 -5.86 -7.39 12.25
C ALA A 37 -5.41 -5.94 12.47
N ALA A 38 -4.18 -5.73 12.96
CA ALA A 38 -3.58 -4.41 13.12
C ALA A 38 -3.47 -3.68 11.77
N SER A 39 -3.13 -4.41 10.70
CA SER A 39 -2.99 -3.84 9.37
C SER A 39 -4.32 -3.43 8.74
N LEU A 40 -5.36 -4.24 8.90
CA LEU A 40 -6.72 -3.88 8.48
C LEU A 40 -7.24 -2.70 9.29
N PHE A 41 -7.00 -2.66 10.61
CA PHE A 41 -7.34 -1.50 11.43
C PHE A 41 -6.64 -0.22 10.93
N PHE A 42 -5.34 -0.31 10.64
CA PHE A 42 -4.56 0.80 10.10
C PHE A 42 -5.13 1.34 8.77
N TYR A 43 -5.51 0.43 7.86
CA TYR A 43 -6.12 0.76 6.58
C TYR A 43 -7.49 1.42 6.75
N GLY A 44 -8.33 0.82 7.59
CA GLY A 44 -9.69 1.28 7.87
C GLY A 44 -9.77 2.59 8.64
N TRP A 45 -8.66 3.05 9.24
CA TRP A 45 -8.60 4.29 10.02
C TRP A 45 -9.10 5.52 9.27
N TRP A 46 -8.84 5.60 7.96
CA TRP A 46 -9.29 6.74 7.14
C TRP A 46 -10.76 6.61 6.74
N ASN A 47 -11.15 5.45 6.21
CA ASN A 47 -12.54 5.19 5.84
C ASN A 47 -12.82 3.68 5.92
N PRO A 48 -13.59 3.22 6.94
CA PRO A 48 -13.90 1.82 7.13
C PRO A 48 -14.66 1.17 5.98
N ALA A 49 -15.39 1.93 5.15
CA ALA A 49 -16.14 1.36 4.02
C ALA A 49 -15.22 0.66 3.01
N TYR A 50 -13.99 1.16 2.83
CA TYR A 50 -13.02 0.54 1.94
C TYR A 50 -12.39 -0.74 2.48
N LEU A 51 -12.60 -1.08 3.77
CA LEU A 51 -12.23 -2.40 4.28
C LEU A 51 -12.96 -3.50 3.52
N VAL A 52 -14.23 -3.27 3.18
CA VAL A 52 -15.02 -4.24 2.40
C VAL A 52 -14.36 -4.47 1.04
N LEU A 53 -13.88 -3.40 0.39
CA LEU A 53 -13.21 -3.48 -0.91
C LEU A 53 -11.92 -4.31 -0.84
N ILE A 54 -11.00 -3.97 0.08
CA ILE A 54 -9.72 -4.69 0.17
C ILE A 54 -9.92 -6.14 0.60
N VAL A 55 -10.83 -6.41 1.55
CA VAL A 55 -11.11 -7.77 2.02
C VAL A 55 -11.77 -8.60 0.92
N ALA A 56 -12.77 -8.07 0.21
CA ALA A 56 -13.39 -8.75 -0.91
C ALA A 56 -12.38 -9.05 -2.02
N SER A 57 -11.54 -8.06 -2.38
CA SER A 57 -10.48 -8.22 -3.39
C SER A 57 -9.48 -9.31 -2.98
N MET A 58 -9.05 -9.32 -1.71
CA MET A 58 -8.17 -10.36 -1.18
C MET A 58 -8.81 -11.74 -1.26
N VAL A 59 -10.06 -11.90 -0.80
CA VAL A 59 -10.74 -13.20 -0.81
C VAL A 59 -10.83 -13.74 -2.23
N ILE A 60 -11.25 -12.92 -3.19
CA ILE A 60 -11.35 -13.31 -4.60
C ILE A 60 -9.98 -13.73 -5.13
N ASN A 61 -8.96 -12.88 -4.97
CA ASN A 61 -7.62 -13.14 -5.48
C ASN A 61 -6.96 -14.36 -4.83
N PHE A 62 -7.23 -14.63 -3.55
CA PHE A 62 -6.76 -15.83 -2.87
C PHE A 62 -7.33 -17.10 -3.50
N TYR A 63 -8.63 -17.14 -3.79
CA TYR A 63 -9.25 -18.30 -4.44
C TYR A 63 -8.77 -18.47 -5.89
N VAL A 64 -8.61 -17.37 -6.64
CA VAL A 64 -8.04 -17.40 -7.99
C VAL A 64 -6.60 -17.91 -7.96
N GLY A 65 -5.76 -17.41 -7.07
CA GLY A 65 -4.38 -17.88 -6.90
C GLY A 65 -4.30 -19.36 -6.50
N ARG A 66 -5.18 -19.82 -5.61
CA ARG A 66 -5.28 -21.23 -5.24
C ARG A 66 -5.72 -22.11 -6.41
N LEU A 67 -6.63 -21.63 -7.26
CA LEU A 67 -7.04 -22.32 -8.48
C LEU A 67 -5.86 -22.43 -9.47
N LEU A 68 -5.06 -21.38 -9.61
CA LEU A 68 -3.85 -21.36 -10.45
C LEU A 68 -2.78 -22.33 -9.94
N GLY A 69 -2.55 -22.40 -8.63
CA GLY A 69 -1.52 -23.26 -8.03
C GLY A 69 -1.83 -24.76 -8.02
N ARG A 70 -3.09 -25.16 -8.28
CA ARG A 70 -3.48 -26.59 -8.39
C ARG A 70 -2.92 -27.19 -9.69
N ARG A 71 -1.80 -27.90 -9.58
CA ARG A 71 -1.05 -28.58 -10.65
C ARG A 71 -1.80 -29.68 -11.45
N GLY A 72 -3.12 -29.84 -11.31
CA GLY A 72 -3.84 -30.98 -11.91
C GLY A 72 -5.27 -30.74 -12.40
N GLY A 73 -5.80 -29.51 -12.36
CA GLY A 73 -7.22 -29.27 -12.65
C GLY A 73 -7.55 -28.75 -14.07
N ALA A 74 -6.66 -27.96 -14.66
CA ALA A 74 -6.89 -27.33 -15.97
C ALA A 74 -5.62 -27.44 -16.82
N GLY A 75 -5.77 -27.71 -18.12
CA GLY A 75 -4.66 -27.59 -19.07
C GLY A 75 -4.05 -26.18 -19.03
N ARG A 76 -2.81 -26.03 -19.52
CA ARG A 76 -2.06 -24.75 -19.46
C ARG A 76 -2.82 -23.56 -20.07
N SER A 77 -3.72 -23.80 -21.02
CA SER A 77 -4.65 -22.80 -21.58
C SER A 77 -5.72 -22.33 -20.59
N GLY A 78 -6.29 -23.23 -19.78
CA GLY A 78 -7.29 -22.87 -18.76
C GLY A 78 -6.69 -22.02 -17.64
N GLN A 79 -5.46 -22.34 -17.22
CA GLN A 79 -4.73 -21.52 -16.24
C GLN A 79 -4.44 -20.10 -16.76
N ARG A 80 -4.14 -19.93 -18.05
CA ARG A 80 -3.97 -18.61 -18.67
C ARG A 80 -5.24 -17.78 -18.66
N LEU A 81 -6.40 -18.41 -18.92
CA LEU A 81 -7.69 -17.73 -18.86
C LEU A 81 -8.05 -17.31 -17.43
N VAL A 82 -7.79 -18.16 -16.44
CA VAL A 82 -7.98 -17.83 -15.02
C VAL A 82 -7.09 -16.67 -14.60
N LEU A 83 -5.81 -16.69 -15.01
CA LEU A 83 -4.88 -15.58 -14.74
C LEU A 83 -5.36 -14.29 -15.41
N ALA A 84 -5.70 -14.35 -16.70
CA ALA A 84 -6.19 -13.20 -17.45
C ALA A 84 -7.47 -12.61 -16.81
N GLY A 85 -8.42 -13.46 -16.40
CA GLY A 85 -9.63 -13.03 -15.71
C GLY A 85 -9.35 -12.39 -14.35
N GLY A 86 -8.43 -12.97 -13.56
CA GLY A 86 -8.01 -12.40 -12.27
C GLY A 86 -7.31 -11.04 -12.44
N VAL A 87 -6.39 -10.92 -13.39
CA VAL A 87 -5.71 -9.65 -13.70
C VAL A 87 -6.72 -8.62 -14.22
N ALA A 88 -7.60 -9.00 -15.14
CA ALA A 88 -8.64 -8.12 -15.67
C ALA A 88 -9.56 -7.59 -14.57
N LEU A 89 -9.97 -8.44 -13.62
CA LEU A 89 -10.81 -8.01 -12.49
C LEU A 89 -10.09 -6.97 -11.61
N ASN A 90 -8.83 -7.21 -11.26
CA ASN A 90 -8.02 -6.24 -10.50
C ASN A 90 -7.87 -4.90 -11.24
N LEU A 91 -7.56 -4.96 -12.54
CA LEU A 91 -7.42 -3.76 -13.37
C LEU A 91 -8.76 -3.03 -13.57
N MET A 92 -9.87 -3.75 -13.63
CA MET A 92 -11.21 -3.16 -13.73
C MET A 92 -11.58 -2.37 -12.48
N VAL A 93 -11.31 -2.94 -11.29
CA VAL A 93 -11.50 -2.23 -10.00
C VAL A 93 -10.62 -0.98 -9.94
N LEU A 94 -9.35 -1.10 -10.33
CA LEU A 94 -8.43 0.06 -10.39
C LEU A 94 -8.89 1.10 -11.42
N ALA A 95 -9.33 0.68 -12.60
CA ALA A 95 -9.83 1.55 -13.66
C ALA A 95 -11.08 2.32 -13.22
N TYR A 96 -12.02 1.65 -12.54
CA TYR A 96 -13.22 2.29 -12.02
C TYR A 96 -12.87 3.40 -11.02
N PHE A 97 -12.12 3.08 -9.96
CA PHE A 97 -11.87 4.05 -8.89
C PHE A 97 -10.89 5.16 -9.29
N LYS A 98 -9.94 4.90 -10.19
CA LYS A 98 -8.87 5.85 -10.52
C LYS A 98 -9.07 6.59 -11.83
N TYR A 99 -9.74 5.98 -12.80
CA TYR A 99 -9.78 6.47 -14.18
C TYR A 99 -11.19 6.63 -14.75
N ALA A 100 -12.26 6.24 -14.04
CA ALA A 100 -13.62 6.36 -14.58
C ALA A 100 -13.99 7.79 -14.96
N GLY A 101 -13.68 8.78 -14.11
CA GLY A 101 -13.88 10.20 -14.41
C GLY A 101 -13.18 10.60 -15.71
N PHE A 102 -11.88 10.30 -15.82
CA PHE A 102 -11.10 10.54 -17.03
C PHE A 102 -11.74 9.90 -18.28
N PHE A 103 -12.22 8.64 -18.21
CA PHE A 103 -12.86 7.99 -19.35
C PHE A 103 -14.17 8.65 -19.75
N VAL A 104 -14.99 9.04 -18.78
CA VAL A 104 -16.27 9.70 -19.04
C VAL A 104 -16.09 11.12 -19.55
N ASP A 105 -15.13 11.87 -19.03
CA ASP A 105 -14.78 13.21 -19.53
C ASP A 105 -14.37 13.15 -21.01
N ASN A 106 -13.52 12.18 -21.38
CA ASN A 106 -13.13 11.98 -22.77
C ASN A 106 -14.29 11.54 -23.66
N LEU A 107 -15.19 10.69 -23.15
CA LEU A 107 -16.38 10.27 -23.89
C LEU A 107 -17.34 11.44 -24.11
N ASN A 108 -17.56 12.26 -23.08
CA ASN A 108 -18.36 13.47 -23.17
C ASN A 108 -17.80 14.44 -24.21
N LEU A 109 -16.48 14.64 -24.23
CA LEU A 109 -15.81 15.46 -25.26
C LEU A 109 -15.94 14.88 -26.67
N ALA A 110 -15.81 13.57 -26.84
CA ALA A 110 -15.80 12.93 -28.16
C ALA A 110 -17.21 12.71 -28.75
N ALA A 111 -18.18 12.35 -27.91
CA ALA A 111 -19.54 12.00 -28.31
C ALA A 111 -20.56 13.12 -28.07
N GLY A 112 -20.15 14.24 -27.46
CA GLY A 112 -21.05 15.34 -27.10
C GLY A 112 -22.06 14.97 -26.02
N THR A 113 -21.77 13.94 -25.22
CA THR A 113 -22.63 13.50 -24.11
C THR A 113 -22.38 14.32 -22.84
N SER A 114 -23.30 14.23 -21.89
CA SER A 114 -23.21 14.86 -20.56
C SER A 114 -23.41 13.82 -19.46
N LEU A 115 -22.66 12.72 -19.55
CA LEU A 115 -22.68 11.68 -18.53
C LEU A 115 -22.00 12.20 -17.27
N ASP A 116 -22.71 12.10 -16.14
CA ASP A 116 -22.18 12.42 -14.81
C ASP A 116 -22.00 11.11 -14.03
N LEU A 117 -20.76 10.87 -13.59
CA LEU A 117 -20.41 9.71 -12.76
C LEU A 117 -20.61 9.96 -11.26
N GLY A 118 -20.80 11.21 -10.86
CA GLY A 118 -20.70 11.65 -9.48
C GLY A 118 -19.28 11.54 -8.91
N ASP A 119 -19.13 11.93 -7.65
CA ASP A 119 -17.85 11.93 -6.96
C ASP A 119 -17.42 10.52 -6.56
N ILE A 120 -16.48 9.95 -7.32
CA ILE A 120 -15.83 8.69 -6.98
C ILE A 120 -14.69 8.97 -6.00
N VAL A 121 -14.90 8.63 -4.73
CA VAL A 121 -13.86 8.75 -3.71
C VAL A 121 -12.79 7.66 -3.93
N LEU A 122 -11.55 8.06 -4.14
CA LEU A 122 -10.44 7.14 -4.40
C LEU A 122 -10.04 6.39 -3.11
N PRO A 123 -10.06 5.05 -3.08
CA PRO A 123 -9.57 4.30 -1.93
C PRO A 123 -8.06 4.46 -1.82
N LEU A 124 -7.60 4.71 -0.59
CA LEU A 124 -6.16 4.74 -0.30
C LEU A 124 -5.52 3.41 -0.72
N ALA A 125 -4.28 3.46 -1.21
CA ALA A 125 -3.46 2.30 -1.57
C ALA A 125 -4.00 1.40 -2.69
N ILE A 126 -5.08 1.77 -3.40
CA ILE A 126 -5.69 0.91 -4.42
C ILE A 126 -4.71 0.43 -5.48
N SER A 127 -3.83 1.31 -5.96
CA SER A 127 -2.79 0.91 -6.92
C SER A 127 -1.83 -0.14 -6.31
N PHE A 128 -1.38 0.06 -5.08
CA PHE A 128 -0.41 -0.83 -4.43
C PHE A 128 -0.98 -2.22 -4.18
N PHE A 129 -2.14 -2.34 -3.53
CA PHE A 129 -2.71 -3.66 -3.29
C PHE A 129 -3.15 -4.34 -4.58
N THR A 130 -3.60 -3.61 -5.60
CA THR A 130 -3.91 -4.17 -6.92
C THR A 130 -2.67 -4.80 -7.55
N PHE A 131 -1.52 -4.10 -7.57
CA PHE A 131 -0.29 -4.65 -8.15
C PHE A 131 0.29 -5.79 -7.32
N GLN A 132 0.21 -5.75 -5.99
CA GLN A 132 0.60 -6.88 -5.13
C GLN A 132 -0.27 -8.12 -5.38
N GLN A 133 -1.58 -7.94 -5.55
CA GLN A 133 -2.50 -9.04 -5.84
C GLN A 133 -2.25 -9.63 -7.23
N ILE A 134 -1.97 -8.79 -8.24
CA ILE A 134 -1.55 -9.25 -9.58
C ILE A 134 -0.23 -10.01 -9.51
N ALA A 135 0.78 -9.49 -8.80
CA ALA A 135 2.06 -10.18 -8.61
C ALA A 135 1.87 -11.55 -7.96
N TYR A 136 1.03 -11.65 -6.94
CA TYR A 136 0.65 -12.93 -6.32
C TYR A 136 0.00 -13.91 -7.32
N LEU A 137 -0.93 -13.45 -8.16
CA LEU A 137 -1.56 -14.32 -9.18
C LEU A 137 -0.53 -14.82 -10.21
N VAL A 138 0.41 -13.97 -10.62
CA VAL A 138 1.50 -14.33 -11.54
C VAL A 138 2.43 -15.35 -10.87
N ASP A 139 2.85 -15.12 -9.62
CA ASP A 139 3.68 -16.05 -8.85
C ASP A 139 2.97 -17.42 -8.69
N ALA A 140 1.66 -17.41 -8.48
CA ALA A 140 0.85 -18.63 -8.39
C ALA A 140 0.77 -19.39 -9.71
N TYR A 141 0.57 -18.67 -10.83
CA TYR A 141 0.59 -19.25 -12.17
C TYR A 141 1.96 -19.83 -12.55
N GLN A 142 3.05 -19.20 -12.13
CA GLN A 142 4.42 -19.68 -12.34
C GLN A 142 4.81 -20.83 -11.40
N GLY A 143 3.98 -21.12 -10.38
CA GLY A 143 4.27 -22.16 -9.39
C GLY A 143 5.36 -21.76 -8.39
N ILE A 144 5.62 -20.46 -8.24
CA ILE A 144 6.57 -19.89 -7.27
C ILE A 144 5.95 -19.89 -5.88
N THR A 145 4.65 -19.59 -5.76
CA THR A 145 3.95 -19.62 -4.47
C THR A 145 3.86 -21.05 -3.94
N ARG A 146 4.47 -21.32 -2.79
CA ARG A 146 4.46 -22.64 -2.13
C ARG A 146 3.40 -22.79 -1.05
N GLU A 147 2.83 -21.68 -0.57
CA GLU A 147 1.92 -21.68 0.56
C GLU A 147 0.53 -21.14 0.21
N TYR A 148 -0.49 -21.81 0.77
CA TYR A 148 -1.91 -21.60 0.47
C TYR A 148 -2.71 -21.16 1.71
N ARG A 149 -2.07 -20.62 2.75
CA ARG A 149 -2.77 -20.12 3.93
C ARG A 149 -3.29 -18.71 3.66
N PHE A 150 -4.57 -18.49 3.93
CA PHE A 150 -5.20 -17.18 3.73
C PHE A 150 -4.57 -16.10 4.62
N SER A 151 -4.21 -16.43 5.88
CA SER A 151 -3.54 -15.51 6.81
C SER A 151 -2.23 -14.96 6.25
N HIS A 152 -1.42 -15.80 5.61
CA HIS A 152 -0.13 -15.43 5.05
C HIS A 152 -0.28 -14.50 3.85
N TYR A 153 -1.22 -14.85 2.97
CA TYR A 153 -1.59 -14.00 1.84
C TYR A 153 -2.20 -12.66 2.29
N ALA A 154 -3.08 -12.69 3.29
CA ALA A 154 -3.69 -11.48 3.85
C ALA A 154 -2.62 -10.58 4.48
N LEU A 155 -1.64 -11.14 5.21
CA LEU A 155 -0.52 -10.37 5.74
C LEU A 155 0.29 -9.75 4.62
N PHE A 156 0.63 -10.52 3.59
CA PHE A 156 1.37 -10.03 2.43
C PHE A 156 0.67 -8.84 1.75
N VAL A 157 -0.65 -8.88 1.58
CA VAL A 157 -1.38 -7.77 0.94
C VAL A 157 -1.56 -6.59 1.89
N THR A 158 -1.79 -6.82 3.18
CA THR A 158 -2.25 -5.75 4.09
C THR A 158 -1.17 -5.14 4.94
N PHE A 159 0.01 -5.74 5.08
CA PHE A 159 1.02 -5.34 6.06
C PHE A 159 1.23 -3.82 6.09
N PHE A 160 0.81 -3.18 7.19
CA PHE A 160 0.67 -1.73 7.24
C PHE A 160 1.93 -0.91 6.90
N PRO A 161 3.17 -1.37 7.21
CA PRO A 161 4.37 -0.63 6.81
C PRO A 161 4.44 -0.44 5.29
N GLN A 162 4.05 -1.47 4.53
CA GLN A 162 4.15 -1.46 3.08
C GLN A 162 2.88 -1.00 2.35
N LEU A 163 1.72 -1.07 3.01
CA LEU A 163 0.41 -0.98 2.33
C LEU A 163 0.21 0.30 1.51
N ILE A 164 0.52 1.47 2.07
CA ILE A 164 0.18 2.75 1.41
C ILE A 164 1.19 3.11 0.31
N ALA A 165 2.47 3.08 0.63
CA ALA A 165 3.54 3.54 -0.26
C ALA A 165 4.89 2.84 -0.02
N GLY A 166 4.90 1.67 0.62
CA GLY A 166 6.16 0.98 0.88
C GLY A 166 6.71 0.27 -0.37
N PRO A 167 7.95 -0.24 -0.28
CA PRO A 167 8.56 -0.97 -1.39
C PRO A 167 7.69 -2.15 -1.83
N ILE A 168 7.56 -2.33 -3.15
CA ILE A 168 6.87 -3.51 -3.70
C ILE A 168 7.80 -4.71 -3.51
N VAL A 169 7.42 -5.61 -2.61
CA VAL A 169 8.15 -6.86 -2.30
C VAL A 169 7.39 -8.07 -2.83
N HIS A 170 8.10 -9.15 -3.11
CA HIS A 170 7.46 -10.42 -3.47
C HIS A 170 7.03 -11.21 -2.23
N HIS A 171 5.93 -11.95 -2.37
CA HIS A 171 5.42 -12.83 -1.30
C HIS A 171 6.49 -13.84 -0.84
N SER A 172 7.30 -14.34 -1.78
CA SER A 172 8.40 -15.27 -1.53
C SER A 172 9.56 -14.70 -0.70
N GLU A 173 9.71 -13.38 -0.64
CA GLU A 173 10.80 -12.70 0.08
C GLU A 173 10.36 -12.26 1.49
N MET A 174 9.10 -11.85 1.61
CA MET A 174 8.55 -11.26 2.83
C MET A 174 8.12 -12.32 3.86
N LEU A 175 7.32 -13.31 3.46
CA LEU A 175 6.74 -14.29 4.37
C LEU A 175 7.79 -15.14 5.13
N PRO A 176 8.89 -15.63 4.51
CA PRO A 176 9.88 -16.42 5.23
C PRO A 176 10.49 -15.69 6.42
N GLN A 177 10.50 -14.34 6.42
CA GLN A 177 11.04 -13.56 7.53
C GLN A 177 10.16 -13.68 8.79
N PHE A 178 8.84 -13.77 8.64
CA PHE A 178 7.91 -14.00 9.77
C PHE A 178 7.94 -15.44 10.27
N MET A 179 8.33 -16.40 9.43
CA MET A 179 8.43 -17.82 9.81
C MET A 179 9.71 -18.14 10.60
N ARG A 180 10.74 -17.30 10.53
CA ARG A 180 12.00 -17.55 11.25
C ARG A 180 11.78 -17.37 12.75
N ALA A 181 12.00 -18.43 13.52
CA ALA A 181 11.91 -18.43 15.00
C ALA A 181 12.73 -17.29 15.65
N GLU A 182 13.79 -16.92 14.96
CA GLU A 182 14.72 -15.86 15.28
C GLU A 182 14.08 -14.45 15.36
N ASN A 183 13.01 -14.22 14.58
CA ASN A 183 12.25 -12.97 14.46
C ASN A 183 10.98 -12.96 15.33
N LEU A 184 10.70 -14.05 16.04
CA LEU A 184 9.58 -14.15 16.99
C LEU A 184 9.91 -13.59 18.37
N ARG A 185 11.14 -13.10 18.57
CA ARG A 185 11.60 -12.50 19.81
C ARG A 185 12.25 -11.14 19.51
N PRO A 186 12.05 -10.14 20.39
CA PRO A 186 12.65 -8.83 20.18
C PRO A 186 14.17 -8.95 20.28
N ARG A 187 14.87 -8.33 19.33
CA ARG A 187 16.33 -8.25 19.31
C ARG A 187 16.76 -6.80 19.49
N ALA A 188 17.61 -6.53 20.47
CA ALA A 188 18.07 -5.18 20.75
C ALA A 188 18.71 -4.51 19.53
N ARG A 189 19.46 -5.28 18.72
CA ARG A 189 20.05 -4.80 17.46
C ARG A 189 19.01 -4.35 16.44
N ASN A 190 17.94 -5.14 16.25
CA ASN A 190 16.88 -4.78 15.30
C ASN A 190 16.09 -3.57 15.80
N LEU A 191 15.83 -3.51 17.11
CA LEU A 191 15.18 -2.36 17.73
C LEU A 191 15.98 -1.07 17.53
N ALA A 192 17.29 -1.11 17.81
CA ALA A 192 18.15 0.05 17.65
C ALA A 192 18.25 0.52 16.19
N ILE A 193 18.39 -0.42 15.24
CA ILE A 193 18.42 -0.10 13.81
C ILE A 193 17.07 0.46 13.38
N GLY A 194 15.97 -0.23 13.69
CA GLY A 194 14.62 0.17 13.30
C GLY A 194 14.24 1.54 13.84
N SER A 195 14.44 1.78 15.14
CA SER A 195 14.17 3.09 15.75
C SER A 195 15.03 4.21 15.15
N SER A 196 16.27 3.91 14.77
CA SER A 196 17.16 4.90 14.15
C SER A 196 16.71 5.27 12.74
N ILE A 197 16.34 4.27 11.93
CA ILE A 197 15.83 4.49 10.57
C ILE A 197 14.48 5.22 10.65
N PHE A 198 13.59 4.80 11.54
CA PHE A 198 12.30 5.46 11.79
C PHE A 198 12.48 6.92 12.17
N ALA A 199 13.41 7.24 13.08
CA ALA A 199 13.71 8.61 13.48
C ALA A 199 14.26 9.47 12.33
N ILE A 200 15.13 8.91 11.48
CA ILE A 200 15.63 9.59 10.27
C ILE A 200 14.46 9.87 9.31
N GLY A 201 13.59 8.88 9.09
CA GLY A 201 12.41 9.04 8.23
C GLY A 201 11.44 10.09 8.77
N LEU A 202 11.20 10.08 10.08
CA LEU A 202 10.36 11.07 10.76
C LEU A 202 10.93 12.48 10.62
N PHE A 203 12.25 12.65 10.76
CA PHE A 203 12.89 13.95 10.55
C PHE A 203 12.76 14.43 9.10
N LYS A 204 13.03 13.55 8.12
CA LYS A 204 12.85 13.86 6.69
C LYS A 204 11.42 14.31 6.41
N LYS A 205 10.41 13.60 6.95
CA LYS A 205 9.00 13.96 6.75
C LYS A 205 8.63 15.25 7.46
N ALA A 206 8.74 15.28 8.79
CA ALA A 206 8.17 16.34 9.60
C ALA A 206 8.97 17.66 9.57
N VAL A 207 10.28 17.59 9.35
CA VAL A 207 11.15 18.79 9.35
C VAL A 207 11.49 19.24 7.94
N LEU A 208 11.93 18.32 7.07
CA LEU A 208 12.34 18.70 5.72
C LEU A 208 11.15 18.82 4.77
N ALA A 209 10.37 17.75 4.58
CA ALA A 209 9.29 17.75 3.60
C ALA A 209 8.18 18.75 3.98
N ASP A 210 7.65 18.65 5.19
CA ASP A 210 6.58 19.54 5.66
C ASP A 210 7.08 20.99 5.83
N GLY A 211 8.37 21.19 6.16
CA GLY A 211 9.00 22.52 6.21
C GLY A 211 9.18 23.15 4.84
N ILE A 212 9.58 22.38 3.82
CA ILE A 212 9.73 22.85 2.44
C ILE A 212 8.36 23.09 1.79
N ALA A 213 7.33 22.33 2.17
CA ALA A 213 5.97 22.49 1.67
C ALA A 213 5.42 23.92 1.86
N VAL A 214 5.85 24.62 2.91
CA VAL A 214 5.48 26.03 3.18
C VAL A 214 5.94 26.98 2.06
N TYR A 215 7.01 26.64 1.34
CA TYR A 215 7.51 27.42 0.21
C TYR A 215 6.96 26.95 -1.14
N ALA A 216 6.76 25.63 -1.29
CA ALA A 216 6.25 25.05 -2.52
C ALA A 216 4.75 25.33 -2.73
N THR A 217 3.93 25.06 -1.71
CA THR A 217 2.47 25.07 -1.81
C THR A 217 1.91 26.41 -2.31
N PRO A 218 2.32 27.58 -1.76
CA PRO A 218 1.78 28.87 -2.21
C PRO A 218 2.03 29.17 -3.69
N VAL A 219 3.15 28.70 -4.26
CA VAL A 219 3.47 28.91 -5.68
C VAL A 219 2.51 28.12 -6.57
N PHE A 220 2.21 26.86 -6.21
CA PHE A 220 1.26 26.04 -6.96
C PHE A 220 -0.18 26.50 -6.76
N ASP A 221 -0.54 26.98 -5.56
CA ASP A 221 -1.86 27.55 -5.29
C ASP A 221 -2.10 28.82 -6.11
N ALA A 222 -1.10 29.73 -6.18
CA ALA A 222 -1.16 30.92 -7.03
C ALA A 222 -1.30 30.56 -8.52
N ALA A 223 -0.52 29.58 -9.00
CA ALA A 223 -0.65 29.09 -10.37
C ALA A 223 -2.05 28.50 -10.65
N ALA A 224 -2.62 27.75 -9.71
CA ALA A 224 -3.96 27.18 -9.82
C ALA A 224 -5.07 28.25 -9.80
N ALA A 225 -4.85 29.35 -9.08
CA ALA A 225 -5.73 30.53 -9.09
C ALA A 225 -5.64 31.36 -10.38
N GLY A 226 -4.67 31.07 -11.25
CA GLY A 226 -4.45 31.78 -12.51
C GLY A 226 -3.53 32.99 -12.39
N ASP A 227 -2.81 33.14 -11.27
CA ASP A 227 -1.86 34.23 -11.08
C ASP A 227 -0.63 34.06 -11.99
N THR A 228 -0.07 35.18 -12.45
CA THR A 228 1.17 35.17 -13.23
C THR A 228 2.37 35.06 -12.31
N LEU A 229 3.04 33.90 -12.33
CA LEU A 229 4.27 33.69 -11.59
C LEU A 229 5.47 34.34 -12.30
N THR A 230 6.36 34.96 -11.52
CA THR A 230 7.67 35.39 -12.00
C THR A 230 8.58 34.18 -12.25
N PHE A 231 9.65 34.41 -13.02
CA PHE A 231 10.67 33.37 -13.30
C PHE A 231 11.22 32.73 -12.01
N PHE A 232 11.52 33.54 -10.99
CA PHE A 232 12.10 33.05 -9.73
C PHE A 232 11.07 32.31 -8.87
N GLU A 233 9.81 32.75 -8.84
CA GLU A 233 8.74 32.05 -8.13
C GLU A 233 8.48 30.69 -8.76
N ALA A 234 8.36 30.62 -10.09
CA ALA A 234 8.10 29.38 -10.80
C ALA A 234 9.23 28.36 -10.60
N TRP A 235 10.50 28.77 -10.79
CA TRP A 235 11.65 27.89 -10.56
C TRP A 235 11.85 27.53 -9.09
N GLY A 236 11.68 28.51 -8.19
CA GLY A 236 11.78 28.30 -6.75
C GLY A 236 10.75 27.29 -6.25
N GLY A 237 9.48 27.45 -6.66
CA GLY A 237 8.40 26.53 -6.32
C GLY A 237 8.61 25.14 -6.91
N ALA A 238 9.05 25.02 -8.17
CA ALA A 238 9.34 23.73 -8.79
C ALA A 238 10.48 22.97 -8.07
N LEU A 239 11.56 23.66 -7.70
CA LEU A 239 12.67 23.07 -6.96
C LEU A 239 12.26 22.72 -5.52
N ALA A 240 11.52 23.59 -4.84
CA ALA A 240 10.98 23.33 -3.52
C ALA A 240 10.06 22.09 -3.53
N TYR A 241 9.14 21.98 -4.49
CA TYR A 241 8.28 20.82 -4.64
C TYR A 241 9.07 19.54 -4.92
N THR A 242 10.13 19.62 -5.74
CA THR A 242 11.00 18.47 -6.00
C THR A 242 11.63 17.93 -4.71
N LEU A 243 12.17 18.82 -3.87
CA LEU A 243 12.76 18.44 -2.58
C LEU A 243 11.70 17.97 -1.59
N GLN A 244 10.56 18.66 -1.50
CA GLN A 244 9.42 18.24 -0.69
C GLN A 244 9.02 16.80 -1.03
N LEU A 245 8.75 16.52 -2.31
CA LEU A 245 8.32 15.21 -2.78
C LEU A 245 9.36 14.12 -2.46
N TYR A 246 10.65 14.42 -2.67
CA TYR A 246 11.74 13.51 -2.34
C TYR A 246 11.79 13.19 -0.84
N PHE A 247 11.76 14.20 0.03
CA PHE A 247 11.83 14.00 1.48
C PHE A 247 10.56 13.38 2.04
N ASP A 248 9.41 13.64 1.45
CA ASP A 248 8.14 13.04 1.84
C ASP A 248 8.15 11.52 1.57
N PHE A 249 8.49 11.15 0.33
CA PHE A 249 8.50 9.74 -0.07
C PHE A 249 9.64 8.94 0.56
N SER A 250 10.84 9.52 0.63
CA SER A 250 11.97 8.87 1.32
C SER A 250 11.76 8.80 2.84
N GLY A 251 11.15 9.83 3.44
CA GLY A 251 10.78 9.83 4.85
C GLY A 251 9.75 8.74 5.17
N TYR A 252 8.71 8.60 4.34
CA TYR A 252 7.75 7.50 4.43
C TYR A 252 8.45 6.14 4.32
N SER A 253 9.32 5.98 3.31
CA SER A 253 10.01 4.71 3.05
C SER A 253 10.91 4.31 4.23
N ASP A 254 11.66 5.25 4.81
CA ASP A 254 12.49 5.00 5.97
C ASP A 254 11.63 4.63 7.20
N MET A 255 10.53 5.35 7.47
CA MET A 255 9.61 5.00 8.55
C MET A 255 8.91 3.65 8.34
N ALA A 256 8.71 3.21 7.08
CA ALA A 256 8.17 1.89 6.76
C ALA A 256 9.19 0.76 6.97
N ILE A 257 10.48 1.04 6.76
CA ILE A 257 11.57 0.09 6.96
C ILE A 257 11.94 -0.05 8.45
N GLY A 258 11.90 1.06 9.18
CA GLY A 258 12.27 1.14 10.60
C GLY A 258 11.25 0.53 11.54
#